data_AF-A0A0G0H0J7-F1
#
_entry.id   AF-A0A0G0H0J7-F1
#
_cell.length_a   1.000
_cell.length_b   1.000
_cell.length_c   1.000
_cell.angle_alpha   90.00
_cell.angle_beta   90.00
_cell.angle_gamma   90.00
#
_symmetry.space_group_name_H-M   'P 1'
#
loop_
_entity.id
_entity.type
_entity.pdbx_description
1 polymer ?
#
loop_
_entity_poly.entity_id
_entity_poly.type
_entity_poly.pdbx_seq_one_letter_code
_entity_poly.pdbx_strand_id
1 'polypeptide(L)' 'KLLTIRQAAEILNVHIETLRRWDKSGKLKAIRVNDRGDRRYKPENLEKLMKT' A
#
# COMPACT_ATOMS: atom_id res chain seq x y z
N LYS A 1 -11.11 5.03 -5.75
CA LYS A 1 -10.04 4.72 -6.75
C LYS A 1 -8.94 3.94 -6.02
N LEU A 2 -8.45 2.83 -6.57
CA LEU A 2 -7.37 2.05 -5.94
C LEU A 2 -6.01 2.56 -6.42
N LEU A 3 -5.05 2.66 -5.51
CA LEU A 3 -3.71 3.15 -5.77
C LEU A 3 -2.74 2.00 -5.99
N THR A 4 -1.81 2.17 -6.92
CA THR A 4 -0.71 1.20 -7.09
C THR A 4 0.30 1.34 -5.95
N ILE A 5 1.17 0.34 -5.78
CA ILE A 5 2.26 0.42 -4.80
C ILE A 5 3.18 1.62 -5.02
N ARG A 6 3.38 2.06 -6.27
CA ARG A 6 4.14 3.28 -6.58
C ARG A 6 3.45 4.54 -6.07
N GLN A 7 2.16 4.69 -6.38
CA GLN A 7 1.39 5.84 -5.93
C GLN A 7 1.30 5.90 -4.40
N ALA A 8 1.11 4.75 -3.76
CA ALA A 8 1.12 4.66 -2.30
C ALA A 8 2.49 5.06 -1.72
N ALA A 9 3.59 4.69 -2.38
CA ALA A 9 4.95 5.01 -1.95
C ALA A 9 5.22 6.52 -2.06
N GLU A 10 4.78 7.15 -3.15
CA GLU A 10 4.89 8.59 -3.37
C GLU A 10 4.07 9.38 -2.35
N ILE A 11 2.82 8.97 -2.09
CA ILE A 11 1.94 9.65 -1.11
C ILE A 11 2.53 9.57 0.30
N LEU A 12 3.03 8.40 0.69
CA LEU A 12 3.61 8.18 2.01
C LEU A 12 5.06 8.65 2.13
N ASN A 13 5.66 9.11 1.01
CA ASN A 13 7.08 9.45 0.91
C ASN A 13 8.01 8.35 1.46
N VAL A 14 7.69 7.09 1.16
CA VAL A 14 8.47 5.91 1.58
C VAL A 14 8.92 5.12 0.37
N HIS A 15 9.96 4.31 0.54
CA HIS A 15 10.38 3.39 -0.51
C HIS A 15 9.32 2.29 -0.75
N ILE A 16 9.18 1.85 -2.00
CA ILE A 16 8.26 0.75 -2.41
C ILE A 16 8.52 -0.51 -1.57
N GLU A 17 9.77 -0.77 -1.23
CA GLU A 17 10.17 -1.91 -0.40
C GLU A 17 9.59 -1.83 1.03
N THR A 18 9.46 -0.62 1.59
CA THR A 18 8.81 -0.40 2.87
C THR A 18 7.35 -0.85 2.83
N LEU A 19 6.64 -0.54 1.74
CA LEU A 19 5.26 -1.02 1.55
C LEU A 19 5.19 -2.54 1.41
N ARG A 20 6.16 -3.17 0.73
CA ARG A 20 6.25 -4.65 0.67
C ARG A 20 6.49 -5.27 2.05
N ARG A 21 7.33 -4.64 2.87
CA ARG A 21 7.55 -5.06 4.26
C ARG A 21 6.29 -4.91 5.10
N TRP A 22 5.55 -3.82 4.93
CA TRP A 22 4.27 -3.61 5.64
C TRP A 22 3.17 -4.58 5.20
N ASP A 23 3.15 -4.96 3.92
CA ASP A 23 2.29 -6.03 3.41
C ASP A 23 2.63 -7.37 4.08
N LYS A 24 3.94 -7.69 4.17
CA LYS A 24 4.43 -8.92 4.83
C LYS A 24 4.19 -8.92 6.35
N SER A 25 4.31 -7.76 7.00
CA SER A 25 4.09 -7.62 8.44
C SER A 25 2.63 -7.44 8.84
N GLY A 26 1.72 -7.30 7.87
CA GLY A 26 0.30 -7.04 8.11
C GLY A 26 -0.04 -5.60 8.53
N LYS A 27 0.95 -4.70 8.58
CA LYS A 27 0.75 -3.27 8.91
C LYS A 27 -0.05 -2.53 7.85
N LEU A 28 0.11 -2.90 6.58
CA LEU A 28 -0.66 -2.34 5.47
C LEU A 28 -1.11 -3.46 4.54
N LYS A 29 -2.40 -3.80 4.58
CA LYS A 29 -2.96 -4.89 3.79
C LYS A 29 -3.20 -4.42 2.34
N ALA A 30 -2.43 -4.96 1.40
CA ALA A 30 -2.70 -4.75 -0.02
C ALA A 30 -3.90 -5.59 -0.49
N ILE A 31 -4.71 -5.02 -1.37
CA ILE A 31 -5.75 -5.72 -2.10
C ILE A 31 -5.10 -6.35 -3.32
N ARG A 32 -5.22 -7.67 -3.43
CA ARG A 32 -4.81 -8.43 -4.61
C ARG A 32 -5.96 -8.40 -5.60
N VAL A 33 -5.77 -7.71 -6.71
CA VAL A 33 -6.83 -7.50 -7.72
C VAL A 33 -6.79 -8.52 -8.85
N ASN A 34 -5.65 -9.18 -9.07
CA ASN A 34 -5.44 -10.11 -10.18
C ASN A 34 -4.76 -11.40 -9.69
N ASP A 35 -4.86 -12.46 -10.49
CA ASP A 35 -4.18 -13.74 -10.27
C ASP A 35 -2.64 -13.60 -10.21
N ARG A 36 -2.09 -12.60 -10.91
CA ARG A 36 -0.66 -12.20 -10.82
C ARG A 36 -0.24 -11.66 -9.45
N GLY A 37 -1.18 -11.38 -8.55
CA GLY A 37 -0.88 -10.81 -7.23
C GLY A 37 -0.56 -9.32 -7.26
N ASP A 38 -1.10 -8.57 -8.22
CA ASP A 38 -0.99 -7.11 -8.27
C ASP A 38 -1.51 -6.49 -6.97
N ARG A 39 -0.65 -5.74 -6.29
CA ARG A 39 -0.94 -5.07 -5.03
C ARG A 39 -1.54 -3.71 -5.28
N ARG A 40 -2.77 -3.50 -4.81
CA ARG A 40 -3.42 -2.20 -4.78
C ARG A 40 -3.80 -1.78 -3.37
N TYR A 41 -3.70 -0.49 -3.10
CA TYR A 41 -3.99 0.10 -1.81
C TYR A 41 -5.22 0.98 -1.89
N LYS A 42 -6.06 0.93 -0.86
CA LYS A 42 -7.13 1.92 -0.69
C LYS A 42 -6.52 3.22 -0.16
N PRO A 43 -6.85 4.38 -0.72
CA PRO A 43 -6.38 5.67 -0.20
C PRO A 43 -6.73 5.82 1.29
N GLU A 44 -7.92 5.41 1.70
CA GLU A 44 -8.38 5.42 3.09
C GLU A 44 -7.43 4.68 4.05
N ASN A 45 -6.80 3.58 3.61
CA ASN A 45 -5.83 2.85 4.43
C ASN A 45 -4.51 3.61 4.56
N LEU A 46 -4.10 4.35 3.54
CA LEU A 46 -2.89 5.19 3.57
C LEU A 46 -3.12 6.40 4.48
N GLU A 47 -4.29 7.03 4.39
CA GLU A 47 -4.66 8.16 5.25
C GLU A 47 -4.70 7.77 6.73
N LYS A 48 -5.17 6.56 7.05
CA LYS A 48 -5.13 6.03 8.43
C LYS A 48 -3.70 5.91 8.97
N LEU A 49 -2.73 5.54 8.13
CA LEU A 49 -1.32 5.44 8.52
C LEU A 49 -0.68 6.82 8.76
N MET A 50 -1.10 7.85 8.02
CA MET A 50 -0.58 9.21 8.20
C MET A 50 -1.16 9.93 9.42
N LYS A 51 -2.37 9.53 9.85
CA LYS A 51 -3.06 10.16 11.00
C LYS A 51 -2.69 9.55 12.36
N THR A 52 -1.77 8.59 12.41
CA THR A 52 -1.24 8.00 13.66
C THR A 52 0.12 8.60 13.96
#